data_AF-A0A5A5RQX2-F1
#
_entry.id   AF-A0A5A5RQX2-F1
#
_cell.length_a   1.000
_cell.length_b   1.000
_cell.length_c   1.000
_cell.angle_alpha   90.00
_cell.angle_beta   90.00
_cell.angle_gamma   90.00
#
_symmetry.space_group_name_H-M   'P 1'
#
loop_
_entity.id
_entity.type
_entity.pdbx_description
1 polymer ?
#
loop_
_entity_poly.entity_id
_entity_poly.type
_entity_poly.pdbx_seq_one_letter_code
_entity_poly.pdbx_strand_id
1 'polypeptide(L)' 'MIYDNACKYLTEKYPAEFVRWLLQTEPEKLRILRTELSLDPIYADSLILLRMGR' A
#
# COMPACT_ATOMS: atom_id res chain seq x y z
N MET A 1 5.38 -1.62 -21.92
CA MET A 1 4.49 -0.80 -21.09
C MET A 1 5.26 -0.44 -19.82
N ILE A 2 5.87 0.74 -19.78
CA ILE A 2 6.93 1.08 -18.78
C ILE A 2 6.40 1.93 -17.60
N TYR A 3 5.16 2.42 -17.68
CA TYR A 3 4.60 3.33 -16.67
C TYR A 3 3.67 2.68 -15.64
N ASP A 4 3.47 1.36 -15.71
CA ASP A 4 2.37 0.70 -14.98
C ASP A 4 2.68 0.29 -13.53
N ASN A 5 3.80 0.76 -12.97
CA ASN A 5 4.24 0.35 -11.64
C ASN A 5 4.53 1.54 -10.71
N ALA A 6 4.05 2.75 -11.02
CA ALA A 6 4.28 3.90 -10.16
C ALA A 6 3.73 3.66 -8.73
N CYS A 7 2.51 3.14 -8.61
CA CYS A 7 1.94 2.77 -7.31
C CYS A 7 2.77 1.68 -6.63
N LYS A 8 3.21 0.65 -7.36
CA LYS A 8 4.07 -0.41 -6.82
C LYS A 8 5.41 0.15 -6.31
N TYR A 9 6.05 1.03 -7.08
CA TYR A 9 7.30 1.66 -6.68
C TYR A 9 7.13 2.54 -5.44
N LEU A 10 6.11 3.40 -5.41
CA LEU A 10 5.84 4.31 -4.30
C LEU A 10 5.46 3.54 -3.02
N THR A 11 4.63 2.51 -3.13
CA THR A 11 4.23 1.67 -1.99
C THR A 11 5.41 0.86 -1.43
N GLU A 12 6.38 0.45 -2.26
CA GLU A 12 7.57 -0.26 -1.80
C GLU A 12 8.67 0.65 -1.23
N LYS A 13 8.89 1.82 -1.83
CA LYS A 13 9.99 2.74 -1.45
C LYS A 13 9.60 3.79 -0.42
N TYR A 14 8.36 4.26 -0.47
CA TYR A 14 7.85 5.38 0.33
C TYR A 14 6.46 5.08 0.92
N PRO A 15 6.28 3.97 1.65
CA PRO A 15 4.96 3.53 2.11
C PRO A 15 4.25 4.52 3.03
N ALA A 16 5.00 5.19 3.91
CA ALA A 16 4.43 6.13 4.87
C ALA A 16 3.95 7.41 4.19
N GLU A 17 4.77 7.96 3.32
CA GLU A 17 4.47 9.14 2.52
C GLU A 17 3.34 8.86 1.54
N PHE A 18 3.33 7.67 0.94
CA PHE A 18 2.26 7.25 0.04
C PHE A 18 0.92 7.14 0.78
N VAL A 19 0.89 6.49 1.95
CA VAL A 19 -0.33 6.41 2.78
C VAL A 19 -0.77 7.79 3.26
N ARG A 20 0.17 8.64 3.69
CA ARG A 20 -0.14 10.00 4.11
C ARG A 20 -0.71 10.85 2.98
N TRP A 21 -0.14 10.77 1.79
CA TRP A 21 -0.66 11.46 0.61
C TRP A 21 -2.05 10.95 0.22
N LEU A 22 -2.25 9.63 0.23
CA LEU A 22 -3.50 9.01 -0.23
C LEU A 22 -4.66 9.19 0.77
N LEU A 23 -4.38 9.00 2.06
CA LEU A 23 -5.40 8.98 3.12
C LEU A 23 -5.44 10.26 3.97
N GLN A 24 -4.54 11.22 3.71
CA GLN A 24 -4.44 12.49 4.45
C GLN A 24 -4.33 12.28 5.98
N THR A 25 -3.63 11.23 6.39
CA THR A 25 -3.44 10.85 7.81
C THR A 25 -1.98 10.48 8.07
N GLU A 26 -1.51 10.66 9.31
CA GLU A 26 -0.17 10.24 9.71
C GLU A 26 -0.22 8.77 10.18
N PRO A 27 0.39 7.82 9.45
CA PRO A 27 0.29 6.41 9.79
C PRO A 27 1.17 6.05 11.00
N GLU A 28 0.56 5.53 12.08
CA GLU A 28 1.32 5.13 13.29
C GLU A 28 2.22 3.90 13.05
N LYS A 29 1.67 2.89 12.37
CA LYS A 29 2.40 1.66 12.04
C LYS A 29 1.91 1.09 10.74
N LEU A 30 2.87 0.82 9.85
CA LEU A 30 2.63 0.21 8.54
C LEU A 30 3.26 -1.16 8.48
N ARG A 31 2.57 -2.08 7.80
CA ARG A 31 3.13 -3.35 7.36
C ARG A 31 2.79 -3.55 5.89
N ILE A 32 3.82 -3.57 5.04
CA ILE A 32 3.69 -3.97 3.65
C ILE A 32 3.65 -5.49 3.59
N LEU A 33 2.61 -6.04 2.98
CA LEU A 33 2.55 -7.44 2.60
C LEU A 33 2.85 -7.56 1.10
N ARG A 34 4.00 -8.15 0.78
CA ARG A 34 4.40 -8.48 -0.61
C ARG A 34 3.76 -9.80 -1.04
N THR A 35 2.45 -9.88 -0.90
CA THR A 35 1.67 -11.00 -1.41
C THR A 35 0.65 -10.43 -2.36
N GLU A 36 0.50 -11.11 -3.49
CA GLU A 36 -0.64 -10.89 -4.37
C GLU A 36 -1.87 -11.47 -3.68
N LEU A 37 -2.97 -10.73 -3.71
CA LEU A 37 -4.29 -11.18 -3.29
C LEU A 37 -5.08 -11.51 -4.55
N SER A 38 -5.48 -12.76 -4.71
CA SER A 38 -6.29 -13.25 -5.83
C SER A 38 -7.53 -13.99 -5.32
N LEU A 39 -8.11 -13.49 -4.23
CA LEU A 39 -9.32 -14.06 -3.62
C LEU A 39 -10.52 -13.31 -4.16
N ASP A 40 -11.50 -14.00 -4.72
CA ASP A 40 -12.77 -13.37 -5.12
C ASP A 40 -13.44 -12.69 -3.89
N PRO A 41 -13.84 -11.41 -3.96
CA PRO A 41 -13.88 -10.51 -5.12
C PRO A 41 -12.70 -9.51 -5.24
N ILE A 42 -11.66 -9.65 -4.41
CA ILE A 42 -10.55 -8.69 -4.29
C ILE A 42 -9.28 -9.23 -4.98
N TYR A 43 -8.92 -8.57 -6.08
CA TYR A 43 -7.66 -8.77 -6.79
C TYR A 43 -6.73 -7.58 -6.52
N ALA A 44 -5.54 -7.84 -5.99
CA ALA A 44 -4.55 -6.80 -5.70
C ALA A 44 -3.12 -7.35 -5.79
N ASP A 45 -2.24 -6.63 -6.48
CA ASP A 45 -0.82 -6.99 -6.58
C ASP A 45 -0.03 -6.73 -5.29
N SER A 46 -0.57 -5.91 -4.38
CA SER A 46 0.09 -5.52 -3.13
C SER A 46 -0.91 -5.06 -2.08
N LEU A 47 -0.62 -5.35 -0.81
CA LEU A 47 -1.45 -4.96 0.33
C LEU A 47 -0.62 -4.15 1.35
N ILE A 48 -1.13 -2.97 1.71
CA ILE A 48 -0.61 -2.19 2.85
C ILE A 48 -1.61 -2.29 3.98
N LEU A 49 -1.17 -2.85 5.11
CA LEU A 49 -1.96 -2.86 6.34
C LEU A 49 -1.59 -1.66 7.19
N LEU A 50 -2.57 -0.78 7.38
CA LEU A 50 -2.50 0.37 8.28
C LEU A 50 -3.20 0.02 9.60
N ARG A 51 -2.50 0.21 10.72
CA ARG A 51 -3.15 0.22 12.04
C ARG A 51 -3.55 1.66 12.37
N MET A 52 -4.83 1.90 12.61
CA MET A 52 -5.33 3.17 13.14
C MET A 52 -5.86 2.94 14.56
N GLY A 53 -5.30 3.65 15.54
CA GLY A 53 -5.68 3.54 16.96
C GLY A 53 -4.94 2.47 17.78
N ARG A 54 -5.03 2.61 19.11
CA ARG A 54 -4.49 1.68 20.11
C ARG A 54 -5.28 0.37 20.15
#